data_AF-A0A943L1Z5-F1
#
_entry.id   AF-A0A943L1Z5-F1
#
_cell.length_a   1.000
_cell.length_b   1.000
_cell.length_c   1.000
_cell.angle_alpha   90.00
_cell.angle_beta   90.00
_cell.angle_gamma   90.00
#
_symmetry.space_group_name_H-M   'P 1'
#
loop_
_entity.id
_entity.type
_entity.pdbx_description
1 polymer ?
#
loop_
_entity_poly.entity_id
_entity_poly.type
_entity_poly.pdbx_seq_one_letter_code
_entity_poly.pdbx_strand_id
1 'polypeptide(L)'
;MNKIKKNSVIALVCCLLFVILSLISPTKLYGKWYLYKGSDIRYESDISKQVNKKDYIEISGGTIKEFRSDGKDSVSDFSLIGNKIYIGDAILKYEIKKVGEYKVLVLKEVGYDNGHTKGSVENGEKFIYVFDKNINLL
;
A
#
# COMPACT_ATOMS: atom_id res chain seq x y z
N MET A 1 -4.23 -48.38 -7.93
CA MET A 1 -5.24 -47.31 -8.09
C MET A 1 -5.29 -46.30 -6.94
N ASN A 2 -5.10 -46.72 -5.67
CA ASN A 2 -5.16 -45.81 -4.50
C ASN A 2 -4.03 -44.76 -4.42
N LYS A 3 -2.81 -45.07 -4.88
CA LYS A 3 -1.69 -44.10 -4.89
C LYS A 3 -1.92 -42.93 -5.85
N ILE A 4 -2.49 -43.17 -7.04
CA ILE A 4 -2.77 -42.13 -8.04
C ILE A 4 -3.86 -41.17 -7.52
N LYS A 5 -4.93 -41.72 -6.92
CA LYS A 5 -5.98 -40.92 -6.28
C LYS A 5 -5.43 -40.06 -5.13
N LYS A 6 -4.53 -40.61 -4.30
CA LYS A 6 -3.91 -39.88 -3.19
C LYS A 6 -3.04 -38.70 -3.67
N ASN A 7 -2.23 -38.89 -4.72
CA ASN A 7 -1.43 -37.81 -5.29
C ASN A 7 -2.30 -36.73 -5.95
N SER A 8 -3.39 -37.11 -6.61
CA SER A 8 -4.33 -36.14 -7.21
C SER A 8 -5.04 -35.29 -6.16
N VAL A 9 -5.40 -35.87 -5.01
CA VAL A 9 -6.00 -35.12 -3.90
C VAL A 9 -4.99 -34.16 -3.26
N ILE A 10 -3.74 -34.60 -3.05
CA ILE A 10 -2.67 -33.74 -2.51
C ILE A 10 -2.41 -32.55 -3.44
N ALA A 11 -2.33 -32.79 -4.75
CA ALA A 11 -2.15 -31.73 -5.74
C ALA A 11 -3.31 -30.71 -5.70
N LEU A 12 -4.55 -31.18 -5.58
CA LEU A 12 -5.73 -30.33 -5.48
C LEU A 12 -5.69 -29.43 -4.23
N VAL A 13 -5.32 -30.00 -3.08
CA VAL A 13 -5.18 -29.26 -1.82
C VAL A 13 -4.07 -28.20 -1.92
N CYS A 14 -2.93 -28.55 -2.53
CA CYS A 14 -1.85 -27.59 -2.77
C CYS A 14 -2.29 -26.45 -3.70
N CYS A 15 -3.02 -26.73 -4.77
CA CYS A 15 -3.56 -25.69 -5.66
C CYS A 15 -4.54 -24.76 -4.92
N LEU A 16 -5.43 -25.30 -4.10
CA LEU A 16 -6.37 -24.51 -3.29
C LEU A 16 -5.63 -23.59 -2.30
N LEU A 17 -4.61 -24.11 -1.61
CA LEU A 17 -3.77 -23.30 -0.72
C LEU A 17 -3.03 -22.20 -1.48
N PHE A 18 -2.52 -22.50 -2.68
CA PHE A 18 -1.84 -21.52 -3.51
C PHE A 18 -2.78 -20.39 -3.97
N VAL A 19 -4.02 -20.72 -4.36
CA VAL A 19 -5.06 -19.73 -4.69
C VAL A 19 -5.37 -18.85 -3.47
N ILE A 20 -5.54 -19.44 -2.28
CA ILE A 20 -5.81 -18.68 -1.05
C ILE A 20 -4.64 -17.74 -0.72
N LEU A 21 -3.39 -18.22 -0.78
CA LEU A 21 -2.20 -17.40 -0.54
C LEU A 21 -2.06 -16.25 -1.55
N SER A 22 -2.42 -16.49 -2.82
CA SER A 22 -2.40 -15.45 -3.85
C SER A 22 -3.41 -14.33 -3.60
N LEU A 23 -4.54 -14.63 -2.97
CA LEU A 23 -5.59 -13.66 -2.63
C LEU A 23 -5.27 -12.82 -1.39
N ILE A 24 -4.48 -13.36 -0.46
CA ILE A 24 -4.06 -12.69 0.79
C ILE A 24 -2.83 -11.80 0.57
N SER A 25 -2.13 -11.96 -0.57
CA SER A 25 -0.87 -11.27 -0.81
C SER A 25 -1.04 -9.75 -0.84
N PRO A 26 -0.16 -8.99 -0.15
CA PRO A 26 -0.19 -7.53 -0.11
C PRO A 26 0.22 -6.85 -1.43
N THR A 27 0.37 -7.64 -2.50
CA THR A 27 0.62 -7.23 -3.89
C THR A 27 -0.16 -6.00 -4.35
N LYS A 28 -1.37 -5.75 -3.80
CA LYS A 28 -2.17 -4.57 -4.16
C LYS A 28 -1.49 -3.24 -3.83
N LEU A 29 -0.62 -3.21 -2.81
CA LEU A 29 0.15 -2.04 -2.39
C LEU A 29 1.52 -1.95 -3.04
N TYR A 30 2.02 -3.02 -3.67
CA TYR A 30 3.38 -3.02 -4.21
C TYR A 30 3.55 -2.07 -5.38
N GLY A 31 4.74 -1.46 -5.43
CA GLY A 31 5.17 -0.54 -6.46
C GLY A 31 5.37 0.88 -5.92
N LYS A 32 5.51 1.82 -6.86
CA LYS A 32 5.85 3.20 -6.62
C LYS A 32 4.60 4.07 -6.61
N TRP A 33 4.47 4.91 -5.59
CA TRP A 33 3.31 5.76 -5.33
C TRP A 33 3.78 7.18 -5.07
N TYR A 34 3.44 8.10 -5.95
CA TYR A 34 3.88 9.48 -5.85
C TYR A 34 2.89 10.34 -5.08
N LEU A 35 3.39 11.24 -4.25
CA LEU A 35 2.57 12.10 -3.42
C LEU A 35 1.79 13.09 -4.30
N TYR A 36 0.48 13.11 -4.09
CA TYR A 36 -0.42 14.09 -4.67
C TYR A 36 -0.48 15.34 -3.76
N LYS A 37 -0.23 16.52 -4.33
CA LYS A 37 -0.23 17.81 -3.61
C LYS A 37 -1.43 18.72 -3.93
N GLY A 38 -2.37 18.27 -4.76
CA GLY A 38 -3.58 19.03 -5.04
C GLY A 38 -4.57 19.03 -3.87
N SER A 39 -5.57 19.90 -3.95
CA SER A 39 -6.54 20.13 -2.87
C SER A 39 -7.60 19.02 -2.75
N ASP A 40 -8.16 18.55 -3.88
CA ASP A 40 -9.09 17.41 -3.90
C ASP A 40 -8.97 16.61 -5.19
N ILE A 41 -8.40 15.42 -5.07
CA ILE A 41 -8.19 14.51 -6.19
C ILE A 41 -9.49 14.10 -6.92
N ARG A 42 -10.67 14.25 -6.29
CA ARG A 42 -11.96 13.86 -6.89
C ARG A 42 -12.45 14.80 -7.97
N TYR A 43 -12.08 16.07 -7.90
CA TYR A 43 -12.57 17.11 -8.81
C TYR A 43 -11.48 17.64 -9.75
N GLU A 44 -10.27 17.10 -9.63
CA GLU A 44 -9.13 17.54 -10.42
C GLU A 44 -9.21 17.00 -11.85
N SER A 45 -9.06 17.89 -12.83
CA SER A 45 -9.13 17.55 -14.25
C SER A 45 -7.85 16.85 -14.75
N ASP A 46 -6.70 17.15 -14.13
CA ASP A 46 -5.40 16.60 -14.49
C ASP A 46 -4.58 16.25 -13.25
N ILE A 47 -4.79 15.04 -12.74
CA ILE A 47 -4.11 14.52 -11.54
C ILE A 47 -2.60 14.47 -11.75
N SER A 48 -2.12 14.18 -12.97
CA SER A 48 -0.69 14.00 -13.27
C SER A 48 0.14 15.25 -12.99
N LYS A 49 -0.41 16.45 -13.24
CA LYS A 49 0.26 17.73 -12.99
C LYS A 49 0.43 18.08 -11.51
N GLN A 50 -0.40 17.49 -10.65
CA GLN A 50 -0.40 17.76 -9.20
C GLN A 50 0.44 16.75 -8.41
N VAL A 51 1.05 15.79 -9.10
CA VAL A 51 1.91 14.77 -8.49
C VAL A 51 3.35 15.29 -8.39
N ASN A 52 3.93 15.21 -7.19
CA ASN A 52 5.35 15.52 -7.03
C ASN A 52 6.21 14.29 -7.35
N LYS A 53 6.95 14.33 -8.45
CA LYS A 53 7.85 13.25 -8.87
C LYS A 53 9.01 12.99 -7.88
N LYS A 54 9.34 13.96 -7.01
CA LYS A 54 10.39 13.84 -5.98
C LYS A 54 9.90 13.26 -4.66
N ASP A 55 8.61 13.38 -4.37
CA ASP A 55 8.04 12.89 -3.12
C ASP A 55 7.24 11.62 -3.44
N TYR A 56 7.73 10.46 -3.02
CA TYR A 56 7.05 9.19 -3.28
C TYR A 56 7.33 8.16 -2.20
N ILE A 57 6.47 7.15 -2.14
CA ILE A 57 6.76 5.92 -1.41
C ILE A 57 6.92 4.76 -2.39
N GLU A 58 7.83 3.85 -2.07
CA GLU A 58 8.02 2.61 -2.80
C GLU A 58 7.80 1.44 -1.84
N ILE A 59 6.81 0.61 -2.14
CA ILE A 59 6.43 -0.54 -1.31
C ILE A 59 6.87 -1.80 -2.04
N SER A 60 7.80 -2.55 -1.45
CA SER A 60 8.28 -3.81 -2.02
C SER A 60 8.85 -4.73 -0.95
N GLY A 61 8.68 -6.05 -1.11
CA GLY A 61 9.38 -7.04 -0.29
C GLY A 61 9.19 -6.91 1.22
N GLY A 62 8.04 -6.40 1.69
CA GLY A 62 7.78 -6.16 3.12
C GLY A 62 8.38 -4.86 3.69
N THR A 63 8.93 -3.99 2.83
CA THR A 63 9.48 -2.69 3.19
C THR A 63 8.69 -1.56 2.53
N ILE A 64 8.63 -0.41 3.21
CA ILE A 64 8.22 0.88 2.64
C ILE A 64 9.44 1.79 2.67
N LYS A 65 9.80 2.32 1.51
CA LYS A 65 10.80 3.37 1.36
C LYS A 65 10.07 4.67 1.08
N GLU A 66 10.39 5.71 1.83
CA GLU A 66 9.87 7.04 1.63
C GLU A 66 10.99 7.92 1.09
N PHE A 67 10.67 8.68 0.05
CA PHE A 67 11.56 9.66 -0.55
C PHE A 67 10.89 11.02 -0.50
N ARG A 68 11.60 12.01 0.04
CA ARG A 68 11.07 13.37 0.21
C ARG A 68 12.07 14.39 -0.31
N SER A 69 11.55 15.39 -1.02
CA SER A 69 12.33 16.52 -1.53
C SER A 69 12.98 17.39 -0.46
N ASP A 70 12.54 17.30 0.80
CA ASP A 70 13.19 17.94 1.95
C ASP A 70 14.37 17.13 2.52
N GLY A 71 14.71 15.99 1.89
CA GLY A 71 15.83 15.13 2.28
C GLY A 71 15.50 14.13 3.39
N LYS A 72 14.25 14.08 3.86
CA LYS A 72 13.81 13.11 4.88
C LYS A 72 13.42 11.78 4.24
N ASP A 73 14.43 11.10 3.72
CA ASP A 73 14.26 9.75 3.19
C ASP A 73 14.23 8.75 4.35
N SER A 74 13.35 7.75 4.26
CA SER A 74 13.21 6.73 5.30
C SER A 74 13.02 5.35 4.68
N VAL A 75 13.45 4.32 5.40
CA VAL A 75 13.20 2.92 5.06
C VAL A 75 12.71 2.24 6.31
N SER A 76 11.59 1.54 6.21
CA SER A 76 11.02 0.81 7.33
C SER A 76 10.37 -0.48 6.86
N ASP A 77 10.53 -1.53 7.67
CA ASP A 77 9.73 -2.72 7.53
C ASP A 77 8.27 -2.40 7.88
N PHE A 78 7.34 -3.10 7.24
CA PHE A 78 5.93 -2.96 7.55
C PHE A 78 5.23 -4.30 7.66
N SER A 79 4.16 -4.32 8.45
CA SER A 79 3.21 -5.42 8.46
C SER A 79 1.81 -4.94 8.13
N LEU A 80 0.98 -5.86 7.64
CA LEU A 80 -0.40 -5.58 7.26
C LEU A 80 -1.36 -6.44 8.06
N ILE A 81 -2.33 -5.79 8.68
CA ILE A 81 -3.44 -6.46 9.36
C ILE A 81 -4.73 -5.81 8.85
N GLY A 82 -5.46 -6.53 7.99
CA GLY A 82 -6.63 -6.00 7.30
C GLY A 82 -6.27 -4.78 6.42
N ASN A 83 -6.89 -3.64 6.71
CA ASN A 83 -6.63 -2.37 6.02
C ASN A 83 -5.70 -1.42 6.81
N LYS A 84 -4.89 -1.96 7.73
CA LYS A 84 -3.90 -1.19 8.49
C LYS A 84 -2.48 -1.61 8.12
N ILE A 85 -1.62 -0.62 7.95
CA ILE A 85 -0.19 -0.70 7.80
C ILE A 85 0.42 -0.34 9.16
N TYR A 86 1.28 -1.21 9.67
CA TYR A 86 2.09 -0.93 10.86
C TYR A 86 3.51 -0.71 10.39
N ILE A 87 4.05 0.49 10.62
CA ILE A 87 5.35 0.93 10.12
C ILE A 87 6.05 1.76 11.20
N GLY A 88 7.18 1.26 11.69
CA GLY A 88 7.79 1.81 12.90
C GLY A 88 6.76 1.91 14.03
N ASP A 89 6.65 3.10 14.63
CA ASP A 89 5.69 3.38 15.70
C ASP A 89 4.30 3.76 15.16
N ALA A 90 4.13 3.96 13.86
CA ALA A 90 2.89 4.48 13.27
C ALA A 90 1.94 3.37 12.80
N ILE A 91 0.63 3.61 12.98
CA ILE A 91 -0.43 2.76 12.45
C ILE A 91 -1.24 3.58 11.44
N LEU A 92 -1.13 3.21 10.17
CA LEU A 92 -1.81 3.87 9.06
C LEU A 92 -2.96 3.01 8.55
N LYS A 93 -4.16 3.57 8.43
CA LYS A 93 -5.25 2.94 7.67
C LYS A 93 -5.06 3.28 6.20
N TYR A 94 -5.09 2.26 5.34
CA TYR A 94 -4.98 2.45 3.89
C TYR A 94 -6.29 2.14 3.16
N GLU A 95 -6.52 2.87 2.08
CA GLU A 95 -7.58 2.62 1.12
C GLU A 95 -7.02 2.79 -0.31
N ILE A 96 -7.29 1.84 -1.19
CA ILE A 96 -6.98 1.95 -2.61
C ILE A 96 -8.28 2.17 -3.36
N LYS A 97 -8.35 3.25 -4.15
CA LYS A 97 -9.51 3.59 -4.97
C LYS A 97 -9.09 3.94 -6.39
N LYS A 98 -10.05 3.91 -7.31
CA LYS A 98 -9.88 4.36 -8.70
C LYS A 98 -10.53 5.72 -8.86
N VAL A 99 -9.81 6.69 -9.44
CA VAL A 99 -10.30 8.04 -9.75
C VAL A 99 -9.97 8.31 -11.22
N GLY A 100 -10.99 8.29 -12.08
CA GLY A 100 -10.76 8.27 -13.53
C GLY A 100 -9.91 7.07 -13.95
N GLU A 101 -8.79 7.32 -14.63
CA GLU A 101 -7.79 6.30 -14.99
C GLU A 101 -6.78 6.01 -13.87
N TYR A 102 -6.73 6.82 -12.82
CA TYR A 102 -5.70 6.76 -11.79
C TYR A 102 -6.06 5.79 -10.67
N LYS A 103 -5.10 4.95 -10.29
CA LYS A 103 -5.12 4.19 -9.03
C LYS A 103 -4.53 5.07 -7.92
N VAL A 104 -5.32 5.31 -6.89
CA VAL A 104 -5.03 6.22 -5.78
C VAL A 104 -4.93 5.44 -4.48
N LEU A 105 -3.88 5.67 -3.72
CA LEU A 105 -3.69 5.19 -2.35
C LEU A 105 -3.95 6.34 -1.39
N VAL A 106 -4.85 6.14 -0.44
CA VAL A 106 -5.09 7.06 0.67
C VAL A 106 -4.55 6.42 1.92
N LEU A 107 -3.63 7.09 2.60
CA LEU A 107 -3.14 6.72 3.92
C LEU A 107 -3.68 7.73 4.94
N LYS A 108 -4.25 7.24 6.03
CA LYS A 108 -4.63 8.06 7.18
C LYS A 108 -3.95 7.50 8.42
N GLU A 109 -3.26 8.34 9.17
CA GLU A 109 -2.78 7.96 10.49
C GLU A 109 -3.95 7.75 11.44
N VAL A 110 -3.97 6.61 12.13
CA VAL A 110 -5.08 6.23 13.03
C VAL A 110 -4.60 5.87 14.44
N GLY A 111 -3.30 5.78 14.66
CA GLY A 111 -2.74 5.41 15.94
C GLY A 111 -1.24 5.25 15.90
N TYR A 112 -0.68 4.93 17.06
CA TYR A 112 0.73 4.64 17.26
C TYR A 112 0.92 3.52 18.30
N ASP A 113 2.05 2.84 18.21
CA ASP A 113 2.49 1.79 19.13
C ASP A 113 4.02 1.74 19.13
N ASN A 114 4.66 2.29 20.17
CA ASN A 114 6.11 2.31 20.32
C ASN A 114 6.62 1.24 21.31
N GLY A 115 5.80 0.23 21.60
CA GLY A 115 6.11 -0.82 22.57
C GLY A 115 5.91 -0.43 24.04
N HIS A 116 5.90 0.86 24.37
CA HIS A 116 5.65 1.37 25.72
C HIS A 116 4.26 1.97 25.88
N THR A 117 3.75 2.61 24.83
CA THR A 117 2.47 3.31 24.82
C THR A 117 1.78 3.07 23.49
N LYS A 118 0.47 2.85 23.56
CA LYS A 118 -0.41 2.70 22.39
C LYS A 118 -1.53 3.72 22.48
N GLY A 119 -1.85 4.32 21.35
CA GLY A 119 -2.90 5.34 21.27
C GLY A 119 -3.59 5.36 19.92
N SER A 120 -4.77 5.98 19.88
CA SER A 120 -5.50 6.28 18.66
C SER A 120 -5.39 7.76 18.31
N VAL A 121 -5.34 8.07 17.03
CA VAL A 121 -5.35 9.45 16.52
C VAL A 121 -6.65 9.69 15.75
N GLU A 122 -7.53 10.56 16.27
CA GLU A 122 -8.83 10.83 15.65
C GLU A 122 -8.68 11.69 14.37
N ASN A 123 -7.83 12.72 14.44
CA ASN A 123 -7.54 13.66 13.36
C ASN A 123 -6.14 13.47 12.76
N GLY A 124 -5.73 12.21 12.59
CA GLY A 124 -4.41 11.90 12.05
C GLY A 124 -4.22 12.41 10.63
N GLU A 125 -2.96 12.64 10.27
CA GLU A 125 -2.60 13.16 8.96
C GLU A 125 -3.07 12.22 7.85
N LYS A 126 -3.45 12.84 6.72
CA LYS A 126 -3.95 12.13 5.55
C LYS A 126 -3.06 12.43 4.36
N PHE A 127 -2.52 11.36 3.77
CA PHE A 127 -1.69 11.43 2.58
C PHE A 127 -2.39 10.73 1.42
N ILE A 128 -2.29 11.35 0.25
CA ILE A 128 -2.85 10.81 -0.99
C ILE A 128 -1.69 10.57 -1.95
N TYR A 129 -1.63 9.36 -2.50
CA TYR A 129 -0.63 8.98 -3.47
C TYR A 129 -1.27 8.42 -4.74
N VAL A 130 -0.57 8.59 -5.86
CA VAL A 130 -0.96 8.13 -7.19
C VAL A 130 0.03 7.09 -7.67
N PHE A 131 -0.47 5.96 -8.17
CA PHE A 131 0.37 4.86 -8.62
C PHE A 131 1.10 5.18 -9.93
N ASP A 132 2.40 4.90 -9.97
CA ASP A 132 3.33 5.20 -11.07
C ASP A 132 2.81 4.76 -12.45
N LYS A 133 2.26 3.55 -12.56
CA LYS A 133 1.77 3.03 -13.86
C LYS A 133 0.62 3.82 -14.49
N ASN A 134 -0.01 4.75 -13.76
CA ASN A 134 -1.06 5.61 -14.30
C ASN A 134 -0.59 7.05 -14.53
N ILE A 135 0.70 7.34 -14.38
CA ILE A 135 1.26 8.66 -14.62
C ILE A 135 2.02 8.62 -15.94
N ASN A 136 1.57 9.38 -16.92
CA ASN A 136 2.34 9.59 -18.14
C ASN A 136 3.39 10.67 -17.88
N LEU A 137 4.67 10.29 -17.84
CA LEU A 137 5.76 11.18 -17.41
C LEU A 137 6.38 12.04 -18.53
N LEU A 138 5.77 12.05 -19.73
CA LEU A 138 6.23 12.79 -20.92
C LEU A 138 6.54 14.27 -20.65
#